data_AF-A0A1C6CB88-F1
#
_entry.id   AF-A0A1C6CB88-F1
#
_cell.length_a   1.000
_cell.length_b   1.000
_cell.length_c   1.000
_cell.angle_alpha   90.00
_cell.angle_beta   90.00
_cell.angle_gamma   90.00
#
_symmetry.space_group_name_H-M   'P 1'
#
loop_
_entity.id
_entity.type
_entity.pdbx_description
1 polymer ?
#
loop_
_entity_poly.entity_id
_entity_poly.type
_entity_poly.pdbx_seq_one_letter_code
_entity_poly.pdbx_strand_id
1 'polypeptide(L)'
;MEKNIIRFCADAGGKYCPCHLAYSGDCIKCPMIQGKNKCDCDWQGVCTYNLLNHSRISPIDERKEILCDILSTEQIGDNLYLIKIKVPKDIAKYLYEPGVYVFLKDKDKNSDIFNAPITVMDINEEEGILEVIINAIGAKTKPIINNDKVYVKSPYYNGIFGLKEIKSNKEDNCLIVINGLSQANVINVIRRLLRNNNNVEVFVNGTLLDIIKEKIESMNVKINYFNIEKDKQLLFNYIKEKEISFVYCAASVEFSRQIMNILNSVDKNIKLSISNNNLICCGEGICGACIVDLNGKKVKTCKAQIDSREYLTHIK
;
A
#
# COMPACT_ATOMS: atom_id res chain seq x y z
N MET A 1 -30.15 -1.67 1.74
CA MET A 1 -29.25 -2.07 0.65
C MET A 1 -27.92 -2.42 1.26
N GLU A 2 -27.47 -3.68 1.17
CA GLU A 2 -26.13 -4.06 1.61
C GLU A 2 -25.10 -3.27 0.82
N LYS A 3 -24.30 -2.46 1.52
CA LYS A 3 -23.25 -1.66 0.90
C LYS A 3 -22.19 -2.64 0.40
N ASN A 4 -21.89 -2.61 -0.90
CA ASN A 4 -20.90 -3.52 -1.47
C ASN A 4 -19.50 -3.15 -0.94
N ILE A 5 -18.99 -3.93 0.02
CA ILE A 5 -17.68 -3.70 0.68
C ILE A 5 -16.50 -3.65 -0.30
N ILE A 6 -16.63 -4.32 -1.46
CA ILE A 6 -15.59 -4.35 -2.49
C ILE A 6 -16.07 -3.52 -3.68
N ARG A 7 -15.60 -2.27 -3.74
CA ARG A 7 -15.98 -1.34 -4.82
C ARG A 7 -14.92 -1.28 -5.92
N PHE A 8 -13.66 -1.42 -5.53
CA PHE A 8 -12.53 -1.16 -6.41
C PHE A 8 -11.48 -2.27 -6.34
N CYS A 9 -10.81 -2.51 -7.46
CA CYS A 9 -9.66 -3.40 -7.56
C CYS A 9 -8.41 -2.59 -7.89
N ALA A 10 -7.29 -2.89 -7.23
CA ALA A 10 -6.02 -2.20 -7.39
C ALA A 10 -5.39 -2.41 -8.78
N ASP A 11 -5.65 -3.55 -9.42
CA ASP A 11 -5.11 -3.87 -10.76
C ASP A 11 -6.08 -3.53 -11.89
N ALA A 12 -7.33 -3.16 -11.60
CA ALA A 12 -8.34 -2.93 -12.64
C ALA A 12 -7.89 -1.80 -13.59
N GLY A 13 -7.78 -2.14 -14.88
CA GLY A 13 -7.30 -1.21 -15.92
C GLY A 13 -5.79 -1.04 -16.01
N GLY A 14 -5.03 -1.75 -15.18
CA GLY A 14 -3.57 -1.85 -15.31
C GLY A 14 -3.15 -3.00 -16.23
N LYS A 15 -1.83 -3.09 -16.45
CA LYS A 15 -1.16 -4.11 -17.29
C LYS A 15 -1.56 -5.55 -16.93
N TYR A 16 -1.77 -5.82 -15.64
CA TYR A 16 -2.07 -7.16 -15.12
C TYR A 16 -3.56 -7.47 -15.02
N CYS A 17 -4.43 -6.69 -15.67
CA CYS A 17 -5.87 -6.93 -15.76
C CYS A 17 -6.28 -7.00 -17.24
N PRO A 18 -6.91 -8.08 -17.72
CA PRO A 18 -7.48 -9.21 -16.97
C PRO A 18 -6.44 -10.17 -16.37
N CYS A 19 -6.62 -10.57 -15.11
CA CYS A 19 -5.75 -11.52 -14.39
C CYS A 19 -6.37 -12.92 -14.32
N HIS A 20 -5.68 -13.88 -13.68
CA HIS A 20 -6.20 -15.23 -13.44
C HIS A 20 -7.63 -15.26 -12.88
N LEU A 21 -7.96 -14.39 -11.92
CA LEU A 21 -9.31 -14.31 -11.36
C LEU A 21 -10.36 -13.91 -12.41
N ALA A 22 -9.99 -13.07 -13.39
CA ALA A 22 -10.90 -12.73 -14.47
C ALA A 22 -11.13 -13.92 -15.41
N TYR A 23 -10.07 -14.65 -15.76
CA TYR A 23 -10.15 -15.81 -16.63
C TYR A 23 -10.88 -17.01 -16.01
N SER A 24 -10.80 -17.18 -14.67
CA SER A 24 -11.50 -18.26 -13.96
C SER A 24 -12.96 -17.96 -13.62
N GLY A 25 -13.45 -16.73 -13.85
CA GLY A 25 -14.77 -16.29 -13.40
C GLY A 25 -14.80 -15.71 -11.98
N ASP A 26 -13.69 -15.75 -11.24
CA ASP A 26 -13.57 -15.32 -9.84
C ASP A 26 -13.24 -13.83 -9.65
N CYS A 27 -13.50 -12.99 -10.66
CA CYS A 27 -13.14 -11.57 -10.62
C CYS A 27 -13.77 -10.90 -9.40
N ILE A 28 -12.97 -10.28 -8.52
CA ILE A 28 -13.50 -9.64 -7.29
C ILE A 28 -14.42 -8.44 -7.55
N LYS A 29 -14.38 -7.91 -8.78
CA LYS A 29 -15.05 -6.67 -9.14
C LYS A 29 -16.21 -6.86 -10.10
N CYS A 30 -16.10 -7.75 -11.09
CA CYS A 30 -16.99 -7.76 -12.24
C CYS A 30 -18.10 -8.82 -12.13
N PRO A 31 -19.37 -8.42 -11.92
CA PRO A 31 -20.52 -9.33 -11.83
C PRO A 31 -20.71 -10.18 -13.07
N MET A 32 -20.49 -9.59 -14.25
CA MET A 32 -20.66 -10.28 -15.54
C MET A 32 -19.66 -11.43 -15.69
N ILE A 33 -18.41 -11.25 -15.24
CA ILE A 33 -17.40 -12.31 -15.22
C ILE A 33 -17.78 -13.41 -14.21
N GLN A 34 -18.40 -13.03 -13.09
CA GLN A 34 -18.95 -13.97 -12.10
C GLN A 34 -20.23 -14.70 -12.56
N GLY A 35 -20.68 -14.48 -13.79
CA GLY A 35 -21.90 -15.11 -14.33
C GLY A 35 -23.22 -14.47 -13.87
N LYS A 36 -23.20 -13.26 -13.30
CA LYS A 36 -24.43 -12.53 -12.96
C LYS A 36 -25.05 -11.88 -14.20
N ASN A 37 -26.37 -11.75 -14.20
CA ASN A 37 -27.14 -11.24 -15.34
C ASN A 37 -27.21 -9.70 -15.44
N LYS A 38 -26.65 -8.98 -14.47
CA LYS A 38 -26.65 -7.52 -14.43
C LYS A 38 -25.27 -6.99 -14.01
N CYS A 39 -24.80 -5.97 -14.73
CA CYS A 39 -23.64 -5.20 -14.32
C CYS A 39 -24.05 -4.14 -13.28
N ASP A 40 -23.45 -4.22 -12.09
CA ASP A 40 -23.60 -3.26 -11.00
C ASP A 40 -22.24 -2.86 -10.38
N CYS A 41 -21.13 -3.05 -11.13
CA CYS A 41 -19.80 -2.68 -10.64
C CYS A 41 -19.59 -1.16 -10.64
N ASP A 42 -18.83 -0.66 -9.66
CA ASP A 42 -18.36 0.72 -9.68
C ASP A 42 -17.28 0.90 -10.77
N TRP A 43 -17.55 1.79 -11.73
CA TRP A 43 -16.66 2.04 -12.86
C TRP A 43 -15.30 2.61 -12.41
N GLN A 44 -14.19 2.08 -12.97
CA GLN A 44 -12.82 2.59 -12.72
C GLN A 44 -12.12 2.97 -14.03
N GLY A 45 -12.87 3.47 -15.01
CA GLY A 45 -12.31 3.86 -16.31
C GLY A 45 -12.27 2.74 -17.34
N VAL A 46 -12.45 1.47 -16.94
CA VAL A 46 -12.42 0.33 -17.86
C VAL A 46 -13.45 -0.77 -17.54
N CYS A 47 -13.93 -1.43 -18.59
CA CYS A 47 -14.80 -2.60 -18.49
C CYS A 47 -13.96 -3.88 -18.53
N THR A 48 -13.70 -4.49 -17.37
CA THR A 48 -12.92 -5.73 -17.28
C THR A 48 -13.56 -6.89 -18.07
N TYR A 49 -14.89 -6.95 -18.15
CA TYR A 49 -15.60 -7.95 -18.96
C TYR A 49 -15.29 -7.79 -20.45
N ASN A 50 -15.37 -6.56 -20.97
CA ASN A 50 -15.03 -6.29 -22.36
C ASN A 50 -13.55 -6.56 -22.63
N LEU A 51 -12.65 -6.11 -21.74
CA LEU A 51 -11.23 -6.44 -21.85
C LEU A 51 -11.03 -7.95 -21.95
N LEU A 52 -11.60 -8.72 -21.02
CA LEU A 52 -11.49 -10.18 -21.02
C LEU A 52 -11.96 -10.80 -22.33
N ASN A 53 -13.11 -10.35 -22.87
CA ASN A 53 -13.65 -10.88 -24.12
C ASN A 53 -12.78 -10.55 -25.35
N HIS A 54 -12.15 -9.38 -25.39
CA HIS A 54 -11.20 -9.02 -26.45
C HIS A 54 -9.83 -9.70 -26.26
N SER A 55 -9.44 -9.95 -25.01
CA SER A 55 -8.16 -10.56 -24.64
C SER A 55 -8.14 -12.09 -24.73
N ARG A 56 -9.25 -12.77 -25.06
CA ARG A 56 -9.29 -14.25 -25.18
C ARG A 56 -8.31 -14.85 -26.19
N ILE A 57 -7.62 -14.02 -26.97
CA ILE A 57 -6.61 -14.39 -27.96
C ILE A 57 -5.18 -14.18 -27.42
N SER A 58 -4.98 -13.49 -26.29
CA SER A 58 -3.67 -13.14 -25.73
C SER A 58 -3.45 -13.78 -24.35
N PRO A 59 -2.23 -14.29 -24.04
CA PRO A 59 -1.95 -14.89 -22.74
C PRO A 59 -2.06 -13.86 -21.59
N ILE A 60 -2.31 -14.34 -20.38
CA ILE A 60 -2.29 -13.52 -19.15
C ILE A 60 -0.89 -12.91 -19.02
N ASP A 61 -0.82 -11.58 -18.86
CA ASP A 61 0.43 -10.91 -18.53
C ASP A 61 0.72 -11.11 -17.04
N GLU A 62 1.76 -11.88 -16.73
CA GLU A 62 2.16 -12.20 -15.37
C GLU A 62 3.31 -11.31 -14.91
N ARG A 63 3.32 -10.97 -13.62
CA ARG A 63 4.48 -10.31 -13.00
C ARG A 63 5.66 -11.28 -13.02
N LYS A 64 6.75 -10.85 -13.62
CA LYS A 64 7.97 -11.64 -13.74
C LYS A 64 8.94 -11.34 -12.60
N GLU A 65 9.72 -12.34 -12.23
CA GLU A 65 10.86 -12.17 -11.34
C GLU A 65 12.07 -11.72 -12.15
N ILE A 66 12.80 -10.74 -11.64
CA ILE A 66 14.01 -10.21 -12.28
C ILE A 66 15.12 -10.23 -11.23
N LEU A 67 16.27 -10.77 -11.59
CA LEU A 67 17.44 -10.77 -10.73
C LEU A 67 18.10 -9.38 -10.78
N CYS A 68 18.20 -8.74 -9.64
CA CYS A 68 18.69 -7.37 -9.49
C CYS A 68 19.89 -7.34 -8.55
N ASP A 69 20.83 -6.43 -8.79
CA ASP A 69 22.00 -6.24 -7.93
C ASP A 69 21.62 -5.43 -6.68
N ILE A 70 22.08 -5.87 -5.52
CA ILE A 70 22.03 -5.13 -4.25
C ILE A 70 23.24 -4.20 -4.23
N LEU A 71 22.97 -2.90 -4.17
CA LEU A 71 24.00 -1.86 -4.15
C LEU A 71 24.55 -1.62 -2.74
N SER A 72 23.68 -1.71 -1.73
CA SER A 72 24.08 -1.57 -0.33
C SER A 72 23.05 -2.21 0.59
N THR A 73 23.54 -2.76 1.71
CA THR A 73 22.74 -3.23 2.84
C THR A 73 23.30 -2.59 4.11
N GLU A 74 22.49 -1.77 4.77
CA GLU A 74 22.87 -1.04 5.99
C GLU A 74 21.94 -1.43 7.13
N GLN A 75 22.51 -1.74 8.30
CA GLN A 75 21.71 -2.02 9.49
C GLN A 75 21.32 -0.70 10.16
N ILE A 76 20.01 -0.46 10.25
CA ILE A 76 19.43 0.78 10.79
C ILE A 76 18.67 0.57 12.11
N GLY A 77 18.75 -0.65 12.67
CA GLY A 77 18.15 -1.01 13.95
C GLY A 77 18.24 -2.51 14.22
N ASP A 78 17.57 -2.96 15.28
CA ASP A 78 17.54 -4.37 15.66
C ASP A 78 16.84 -5.22 14.60
N ASN A 79 17.61 -6.05 13.90
CA ASN A 79 17.18 -6.83 12.73
C ASN A 79 16.58 -6.00 11.59
N LEU A 80 16.77 -4.69 11.58
CA LEU A 80 16.18 -3.78 10.60
C LEU A 80 17.26 -3.28 9.64
N TYR A 81 17.04 -3.46 8.34
CA TYR A 81 18.02 -3.16 7.30
C TYR A 81 17.43 -2.27 6.21
N LEU A 82 18.15 -1.22 5.84
CA LEU A 82 17.93 -0.45 4.62
C LEU A 82 18.69 -1.13 3.49
N ILE A 83 17.98 -1.48 2.41
CA ILE A 83 18.58 -2.11 1.24
C ILE A 83 18.30 -1.25 0.01
N LYS A 84 19.36 -0.97 -0.76
CA LYS A 84 19.28 -0.29 -2.06
C LYS A 84 19.49 -1.31 -3.16
N ILE A 85 18.53 -1.43 -4.07
CA ILE A 85 18.50 -2.43 -5.13
C ILE A 85 18.47 -1.72 -6.48
N LYS A 86 19.36 -2.11 -7.40
CA LYS A 86 19.36 -1.60 -8.77
C LYS A 86 18.28 -2.31 -9.58
N VAL A 87 17.24 -1.58 -9.98
CA VAL A 87 16.14 -2.11 -10.80
C VAL A 87 16.13 -1.48 -12.20
N PRO A 88 15.59 -2.20 -13.21
CA PRO A 88 15.38 -1.63 -14.54
C PRO A 88 14.50 -0.37 -14.52
N LYS A 89 14.85 0.65 -15.32
CA LYS A 89 14.14 1.95 -15.33
C LYS A 89 12.68 1.82 -15.78
N ASP A 90 12.37 0.86 -16.66
CA ASP A 90 11.02 0.59 -17.13
C ASP A 90 10.10 0.04 -16.03
N ILE A 91 10.67 -0.50 -14.95
CA ILE A 91 9.96 -0.92 -13.74
C ILE A 91 9.92 0.18 -12.70
N ALA A 92 11.03 0.91 -12.53
CA ALA A 92 11.15 1.99 -11.54
C ALA A 92 9.99 2.98 -11.60
N LYS A 93 9.54 3.35 -12.81
CA LYS A 93 8.41 4.28 -13.02
C LYS A 93 7.08 3.87 -12.39
N TYR A 94 6.89 2.57 -12.15
CA TYR A 94 5.68 2.06 -11.50
C TYR A 94 5.81 1.95 -9.98
N LEU A 95 7.04 2.00 -9.45
CA LEU A 95 7.32 1.84 -8.02
C LEU A 95 7.15 3.15 -7.24
N TYR A 96 7.03 4.28 -7.94
CA TYR A 96 6.84 5.60 -7.34
C TYR A 96 5.40 5.81 -6.81
N GLU A 97 4.45 4.96 -7.22
CA GLU A 97 3.05 5.11 -6.82
C GLU A 97 2.83 4.80 -5.33
N PRO A 98 1.95 5.54 -4.63
CA PRO A 98 1.62 5.26 -3.23
C PRO A 98 1.08 3.85 -3.03
N GLY A 99 1.53 3.19 -1.95
CA GLY A 99 1.08 1.85 -1.58
C GLY A 99 1.64 0.73 -2.47
N VAL A 100 2.66 1.02 -3.29
CA VAL A 100 3.36 -0.02 -4.04
C VAL A 100 4.27 -0.84 -3.13
N TYR A 101 4.26 -2.14 -3.35
CA TYR A 101 5.17 -3.08 -2.74
C TYR A 101 5.71 -4.05 -3.80
N VAL A 102 6.80 -4.71 -3.46
CA VAL A 102 7.46 -5.73 -4.29
C VAL A 102 7.51 -7.04 -3.53
N PHE A 103 7.72 -8.16 -4.22
CA PHE A 103 8.23 -9.35 -3.57
C PHE A 103 9.72 -9.47 -3.78
N LEU A 104 10.42 -9.76 -2.70
CA LEU A 104 11.84 -10.05 -2.71
C LEU A 104 12.06 -11.52 -2.36
N LYS A 105 13.00 -12.14 -3.07
CA LYS A 105 13.42 -13.52 -2.85
C LYS A 105 14.92 -13.62 -3.04
N ASP A 106 15.57 -14.30 -2.10
CA ASP A 106 16.97 -14.66 -2.17
C ASP A 106 17.32 -15.36 -3.49
N LYS A 107 18.48 -15.03 -4.07
CA LYS A 107 18.91 -15.52 -5.39
C LYS A 107 19.07 -17.04 -5.49
N ASP A 108 19.36 -17.70 -4.37
CA ASP A 108 19.59 -19.15 -4.29
C ASP A 108 18.30 -19.91 -3.92
N LYS A 109 17.17 -19.21 -3.75
CA LYS A 109 15.85 -19.79 -3.53
C LYS A 109 15.03 -19.82 -4.82
N ASN A 110 14.89 -20.99 -5.41
CA ASN A 110 14.14 -21.15 -6.66
C ASN A 110 12.61 -21.11 -6.49
N SER A 111 12.08 -21.55 -5.34
CA SER A 111 10.63 -21.67 -5.15
C SER A 111 9.95 -20.35 -4.76
N ASP A 112 8.80 -20.07 -5.36
CA ASP A 112 7.96 -18.89 -5.07
C ASP A 112 7.49 -18.81 -3.62
N ILE A 113 7.52 -19.91 -2.86
CA ILE A 113 7.16 -19.89 -1.43
C ILE A 113 8.08 -18.98 -0.62
N PHE A 114 9.30 -18.70 -1.10
CA PHE A 114 10.27 -17.85 -0.42
C PHE A 114 10.08 -16.36 -0.73
N ASN A 115 9.16 -15.99 -1.64
CA ASN A 115 8.81 -14.60 -1.90
C ASN A 115 8.27 -13.92 -0.62
N ALA A 116 8.85 -12.79 -0.25
CA ALA A 116 8.43 -11.93 0.85
C ALA A 116 7.90 -10.60 0.32
N PRO A 117 6.67 -10.18 0.67
CA PRO A 117 6.16 -8.87 0.29
C PRO A 117 6.86 -7.78 1.12
N ILE A 118 7.45 -6.80 0.46
CA ILE A 118 8.21 -5.70 1.07
C ILE A 118 7.72 -4.38 0.47
N THR A 119 7.32 -3.45 1.32
CA THR A 119 6.95 -2.09 0.93
C THR A 119 8.09 -1.40 0.19
N VAL A 120 7.76 -0.72 -0.90
CA VAL A 120 8.68 0.25 -1.51
C VAL A 120 8.72 1.48 -0.62
N MET A 121 9.87 1.74 0.03
CA MET A 121 10.04 2.94 0.83
C MET A 121 10.24 4.16 -0.05
N ASP A 122 11.17 4.03 -1.00
CA ASP A 122 11.54 5.09 -1.92
C ASP A 122 12.03 4.47 -3.25
N ILE A 123 12.00 5.25 -4.31
CA ILE A 123 12.57 4.93 -5.61
C ILE A 123 13.17 6.20 -6.22
N ASN A 124 14.45 6.14 -6.60
CA ASN A 124 15.03 7.08 -7.55
C ASN A 124 14.72 6.57 -8.97
N GLU A 125 13.74 7.17 -9.65
CA GLU A 125 13.30 6.74 -10.99
C GLU A 125 14.39 6.95 -12.06
N GLU A 126 15.19 8.02 -11.95
CA GLU A 126 16.23 8.36 -12.92
C GLU A 126 17.39 7.36 -12.89
N GLU A 127 17.82 7.01 -11.68
CA GLU A 127 18.90 6.06 -11.46
C GLU A 127 18.41 4.61 -11.40
N GLY A 128 17.11 4.37 -11.19
CA GLY A 128 16.56 3.03 -10.97
C GLY A 128 17.02 2.41 -9.66
N ILE A 129 17.07 3.19 -8.57
CA ILE A 129 17.47 2.70 -7.25
C ILE A 129 16.24 2.56 -6.36
N LEU A 130 15.83 1.31 -6.14
CA LEU A 130 14.76 0.94 -5.22
C LEU A 130 15.30 0.87 -3.80
N GLU A 131 14.69 1.61 -2.87
CA GLU A 131 15.02 1.54 -1.45
C GLU A 131 13.89 0.84 -0.69
N VAL A 132 14.26 -0.15 0.12
CA VAL A 132 13.34 -0.92 0.95
C VAL A 132 13.89 -1.05 2.37
N ILE A 133 12.98 -1.20 3.34
CA ILE A 133 13.33 -1.56 4.72
C ILE A 133 12.86 -2.98 4.98
N ILE A 134 13.77 -3.85 5.41
CA ILE A 134 13.50 -5.24 5.74
C ILE A 134 13.73 -5.49 7.22
N ASN A 135 12.74 -6.09 7.88
CA ASN A 135 12.91 -6.71 9.19
C ASN A 135 13.29 -8.19 9.03
N ALA A 136 14.55 -8.53 9.29
CA ALA A 136 15.17 -9.82 9.01
C ALA A 136 14.86 -10.89 10.07
N ILE A 137 13.59 -11.29 10.17
CA ILE A 137 13.11 -12.21 11.22
C ILE A 137 13.10 -13.69 10.84
N GLY A 138 12.86 -14.03 9.56
CA GLY A 138 12.47 -15.39 9.17
C GLY A 138 13.21 -15.95 7.96
N ALA A 139 12.85 -17.17 7.57
CA ALA A 139 13.48 -17.91 6.47
C ALA A 139 13.38 -17.24 5.09
N LYS A 140 12.46 -16.28 4.93
CA LYS A 140 12.33 -15.48 3.70
C LYS A 140 13.21 -14.23 3.70
N THR A 141 13.31 -13.54 4.84
CA THR A 141 13.93 -12.21 4.92
C THR A 141 15.38 -12.24 5.37
N LYS A 142 15.77 -13.15 6.27
CA LYS A 142 17.16 -13.29 6.74
C LYS A 142 18.15 -13.54 5.60
N PRO A 143 17.86 -14.41 4.62
CA PRO A 143 18.83 -14.68 3.55
C PRO A 143 19.09 -13.46 2.65
N ILE A 144 18.10 -12.59 2.45
CA ILE A 144 18.23 -11.41 1.58
C ILE A 144 19.35 -10.45 2.04
N ILE A 145 19.57 -10.33 3.34
CA ILE A 145 20.50 -9.34 3.93
C ILE A 145 21.96 -9.59 3.52
N ASN A 146 22.35 -10.85 3.32
CA ASN A 146 23.74 -11.26 3.09
C ASN A 146 24.04 -11.62 1.63
N ASN A 147 23.26 -11.09 0.69
CA ASN A 147 23.45 -11.35 -0.74
C ASN A 147 23.88 -10.09 -1.51
N ASP A 148 24.52 -10.34 -2.64
CA ASP A 148 24.86 -9.34 -3.66
C ASP A 148 23.72 -9.15 -4.68
N LYS A 149 22.80 -10.11 -4.78
CA LYS A 149 21.65 -10.06 -5.69
C LYS A 149 20.37 -10.55 -5.04
N VAL A 150 19.24 -10.09 -5.57
CA VAL A 150 17.90 -10.45 -5.11
C VAL A 150 16.95 -10.51 -6.29
N TYR A 151 16.04 -11.49 -6.28
CA TYR A 151 14.91 -11.49 -7.20
C TYR A 151 13.89 -10.44 -6.75
N VAL A 152 13.50 -9.58 -7.68
CA VAL A 152 12.44 -8.60 -7.52
C VAL A 152 11.26 -8.99 -8.41
N LYS A 153 10.09 -9.18 -7.81
CA LYS A 153 8.82 -9.37 -8.51
C LYS A 153 7.90 -8.18 -8.21
N SER A 154 7.49 -7.46 -9.24
CA SER A 154 6.84 -6.15 -9.07
C SER A 154 6.05 -5.75 -10.32
N PRO A 155 5.29 -4.63 -10.28
CA PRO A 155 4.81 -3.88 -9.10
C PRO A 155 3.47 -4.42 -8.56
N TYR A 156 3.29 -4.43 -7.23
CA TYR A 156 2.00 -4.70 -6.60
C TYR A 156 1.46 -3.44 -5.93
N TYR A 157 0.16 -3.15 -6.05
CA TYR A 157 -0.36 -1.80 -5.77
C TYR A 157 -1.17 -1.64 -4.49
N ASN A 158 -1.46 -2.72 -3.76
CA ASN A 158 -2.47 -2.71 -2.69
C ASN A 158 -1.91 -2.63 -1.26
N GLY A 159 -0.79 -1.92 -1.06
CA GLY A 159 -0.17 -1.73 0.26
C GLY A 159 -0.85 -0.70 1.15
N ILE A 160 -1.81 0.06 0.63
CA ILE A 160 -2.60 1.08 1.34
C ILE A 160 -4.07 0.92 0.98
N PHE A 161 -4.98 1.08 1.94
CA PHE A 161 -6.41 1.25 1.70
C PHE A 161 -6.78 2.74 1.62
N GLY A 162 -7.75 3.07 0.76
CA GLY A 162 -8.14 4.46 0.49
C GLY A 162 -7.28 5.16 -0.56
N LEU A 163 -6.61 4.42 -1.46
CA LEU A 163 -5.71 4.99 -2.48
C LEU A 163 -6.37 6.08 -3.34
N LYS A 164 -7.67 5.96 -3.60
CA LYS A 164 -8.44 6.99 -4.33
C LYS A 164 -8.34 8.34 -3.62
N GLU A 165 -8.47 8.35 -2.29
CA GLU A 165 -8.43 9.58 -1.51
C GLU A 165 -7.05 10.23 -1.59
N ILE A 166 -5.96 9.45 -1.52
CA ILE A 166 -4.60 9.97 -1.73
C ILE A 166 -4.41 10.53 -3.15
N LYS A 167 -4.85 9.80 -4.19
CA LYS A 167 -4.57 10.18 -5.57
C LYS A 167 -5.41 11.36 -6.08
N SER A 168 -6.62 11.56 -5.54
CA SER A 168 -7.56 12.58 -5.97
C SER A 168 -7.61 13.83 -5.10
N ASN A 169 -7.04 13.78 -3.89
CA ASN A 169 -6.94 14.91 -2.97
C ASN A 169 -5.98 15.97 -3.53
N LYS A 170 -6.41 17.24 -3.48
CA LYS A 170 -5.75 18.38 -4.12
C LYS A 170 -6.12 19.65 -3.37
N GLU A 171 -5.15 20.55 -3.17
CA GLU A 171 -5.36 21.86 -2.50
C GLU A 171 -6.02 21.74 -1.12
N ASP A 172 -5.75 20.63 -0.42
CA ASP A 172 -6.30 20.28 0.89
C ASP A 172 -5.23 20.36 2.00
N ASN A 173 -5.67 20.53 3.26
CA ASN A 173 -4.82 20.34 4.43
C ASN A 173 -4.81 18.86 4.83
N CYS A 174 -3.62 18.25 4.75
CA CYS A 174 -3.40 16.82 4.91
C CYS A 174 -2.51 16.53 6.12
N LEU A 175 -2.87 15.50 6.87
CA LEU A 175 -2.11 15.01 8.00
C LEU A 175 -1.63 13.58 7.77
N ILE A 176 -0.33 13.34 7.94
CA ILE A 176 0.24 11.99 7.97
C ILE A 176 0.47 11.62 9.43
N VAL A 177 -0.09 10.51 9.89
CA VAL A 177 0.13 10.02 11.25
C VAL A 177 0.94 8.73 11.19
N ILE A 178 2.09 8.70 11.85
CA ILE A 178 3.05 7.60 11.83
C ILE A 178 3.10 6.90 13.18
N ASN A 179 3.05 5.56 13.16
CA ASN A 179 3.37 4.74 14.32
C ASN A 179 3.97 3.39 13.88
N GLY A 180 5.17 3.06 14.36
CA GLY A 180 5.87 1.80 14.06
C GLY A 180 6.43 1.72 12.62
N LEU A 181 6.63 0.50 12.12
CA LEU A 181 7.30 0.25 10.82
C LEU A 181 6.47 0.60 9.59
N SER A 182 5.17 0.90 9.75
CA SER A 182 4.34 1.39 8.65
C SER A 182 4.85 2.71 8.05
N GLN A 183 5.73 3.42 8.76
CA GLN A 183 6.48 4.59 8.27
C GLN A 183 7.16 4.36 6.91
N ALA A 184 7.52 3.13 6.55
CA ALA A 184 8.08 2.84 5.24
C ALA A 184 7.16 3.24 4.07
N ASN A 185 5.84 3.34 4.26
CA ASN A 185 4.92 3.70 3.17
C ASN A 185 4.78 5.22 2.93
N VAL A 186 5.35 6.08 3.78
CA VAL A 186 4.95 7.51 3.84
C VAL A 186 5.56 8.37 2.74
N ILE A 187 6.77 8.05 2.26
CA ILE A 187 7.51 8.93 1.35
C ILE A 187 6.75 9.14 0.03
N ASN A 188 6.33 8.05 -0.61
CA ASN A 188 5.57 8.13 -1.88
C ASN A 188 4.17 8.74 -1.69
N VAL A 189 3.55 8.57 -0.51
CA VAL A 189 2.28 9.24 -0.17
C VAL A 189 2.48 10.76 -0.07
N ILE A 190 3.48 11.20 0.68
CA ILE A 190 3.79 12.64 0.86
C ILE A 190 4.08 13.29 -0.50
N ARG A 191 4.94 12.67 -1.33
CA ARG A 191 5.24 13.17 -2.68
C ARG A 191 3.99 13.30 -3.53
N ARG A 192 3.10 12.31 -3.50
CA ARG A 192 1.85 12.36 -4.26
C ARG A 192 0.96 13.52 -3.81
N LEU A 193 0.85 13.73 -2.50
CA LEU A 193 0.04 14.82 -1.94
C LEU A 193 0.64 16.19 -2.26
N LEU A 194 1.95 16.37 -2.09
CA LEU A 194 2.65 17.61 -2.44
C LEU A 194 2.53 17.92 -3.95
N ARG A 195 2.67 16.92 -4.82
CA ARG A 195 2.47 17.07 -6.29
C ARG A 195 1.07 17.56 -6.65
N ASN A 196 0.09 17.31 -5.79
CA ASN A 196 -1.29 17.78 -5.95
C ASN A 196 -1.54 19.10 -5.18
N ASN A 197 -0.50 19.86 -4.82
CA ASN A 197 -0.59 21.14 -4.12
C ASN A 197 -1.29 21.07 -2.75
N ASN A 198 -1.20 19.94 -2.06
CA ASN A 198 -1.71 19.83 -0.69
C ASN A 198 -0.70 20.38 0.31
N ASN A 199 -1.21 20.94 1.40
CA ASN A 199 -0.40 21.26 2.58
C ASN A 199 -0.27 19.99 3.43
N VAL A 200 0.95 19.55 3.74
CA VAL A 200 1.20 18.27 4.41
C VAL A 200 2.01 18.50 5.68
N GLU A 201 1.51 18.01 6.81
CA GLU A 201 2.28 17.87 8.05
C GLU A 201 2.33 16.41 8.52
N VAL A 202 3.39 16.04 9.22
CA VAL A 202 3.61 14.69 9.74
C VAL A 202 3.57 14.71 11.27
N PHE A 203 2.80 13.79 11.85
CA PHE A 203 2.71 13.56 13.28
C PHE A 203 3.21 12.16 13.60
N VAL A 204 4.22 12.06 14.47
CA VAL A 204 4.88 10.80 14.84
C VAL A 204 4.54 10.43 16.27
N ASN A 205 3.94 9.26 16.45
CA ASN A 205 3.83 8.61 17.74
C ASN A 205 4.94 7.55 17.87
N GLY A 206 5.87 7.75 18.79
CA GLY A 206 7.03 6.87 18.99
C GLY A 206 8.22 7.23 18.09
N THR A 207 8.91 6.21 17.56
CA THR A 207 10.18 6.37 16.85
C THR A 207 9.99 6.56 15.34
N LEU A 208 10.67 7.57 14.79
CA LEU A 208 10.87 7.76 13.35
C LEU A 208 12.31 7.37 13.00
N LEU A 209 12.50 6.58 11.94
CA LEU A 209 13.82 6.21 11.44
C LEU A 209 14.50 7.42 10.80
N ASP A 210 15.79 7.62 11.06
CA ASP A 210 16.53 8.80 10.61
C ASP A 210 16.47 8.97 9.09
N ILE A 211 16.65 7.89 8.33
CA ILE A 211 16.53 7.92 6.86
C ILE A 211 15.15 8.40 6.37
N ILE A 212 14.07 8.06 7.07
CA ILE A 212 12.72 8.53 6.73
C ILE A 212 12.55 9.98 7.14
N LYS A 213 13.06 10.35 8.31
CA LYS A 213 13.06 11.74 8.79
C LYS A 213 13.76 12.67 7.81
N GLU A 214 14.98 12.35 7.40
CA GLU A 214 15.78 13.11 6.43
C GLU A 214 15.02 13.29 5.11
N LYS A 215 14.39 12.22 4.59
CA LYS A 215 13.60 12.29 3.36
C LYS A 215 12.38 13.20 3.52
N ILE A 216 11.65 13.12 4.64
CA ILE A 216 10.51 14.00 4.92
C ILE A 216 10.95 15.46 5.01
N GLU A 217 12.03 15.75 5.75
CA GLU A 217 12.56 17.11 5.90
C GLU A 217 13.07 17.69 4.57
N SER A 218 13.68 16.86 3.71
CA SER A 218 14.12 17.28 2.36
C SER A 218 12.97 17.71 1.43
N MET A 219 11.74 17.30 1.75
CA MET A 219 10.52 17.73 1.06
C MET A 219 9.89 18.99 1.70
N ASN A 220 10.57 19.63 2.64
CA ASN A 220 10.09 20.78 3.42
C ASN A 220 8.79 20.49 4.20
N VAL A 221 8.60 19.25 4.63
CA VAL A 221 7.42 18.84 5.41
C VAL A 221 7.75 18.88 6.90
N LYS A 222 6.89 19.55 7.67
CA LYS A 222 7.05 19.69 9.11
C LYS A 222 6.72 18.37 9.83
N ILE A 223 7.60 17.99 10.75
CA ILE A 223 7.45 16.81 11.61
C ILE A 223 7.15 17.26 13.03
N ASN A 224 6.09 16.72 13.62
CA ASN A 224 5.68 16.95 15.00
C ASN A 224 5.65 15.60 15.73
N TYR A 225 6.20 15.54 16.94
CA TYR A 225 6.13 14.33 17.78
C TYR A 225 5.00 14.48 18.80
N PHE A 226 4.30 13.38 19.07
CA PHE A 226 3.24 13.35 20.06
C PHE A 226 3.13 11.97 20.70
N ASN A 227 2.40 11.88 21.81
CA ASN A 227 2.03 10.62 22.44
C ASN A 227 0.50 10.51 22.48
N ILE A 228 -0.08 9.58 21.74
CA ILE A 228 -1.54 9.45 21.61
C ILE A 228 -2.27 9.31 22.95
N GLU A 229 -1.65 8.66 23.94
CA GLU A 229 -2.25 8.43 25.27
C GLU A 229 -2.37 9.72 26.09
N LYS A 230 -1.49 10.71 25.83
CA LYS A 230 -1.46 11.99 26.56
C LYS A 230 -2.02 13.14 25.73
N ASP A 231 -1.75 13.14 24.44
CA ASP A 231 -1.94 14.27 23.53
C ASP A 231 -3.18 14.12 22.63
N LYS A 232 -4.11 13.23 22.99
CA LYS A 232 -5.35 13.01 22.23
C LYS A 232 -6.13 14.31 21.99
N GLN A 233 -6.27 15.14 23.03
CA GLN A 233 -6.99 16.42 22.92
C GLN A 233 -6.22 17.43 22.06
N LEU A 234 -4.89 17.42 22.12
CA LEU A 234 -4.04 18.26 21.28
C LEU A 234 -4.23 17.91 19.81
N LEU A 235 -4.19 16.62 19.47
CA LEU A 235 -4.42 16.16 18.11
C LEU A 235 -5.83 16.52 17.62
N PHE A 236 -6.85 16.34 18.47
CA PHE A 236 -8.23 16.74 18.17
C PHE A 236 -8.33 18.23 17.82
N ASN A 237 -7.79 19.10 18.69
CA ASN A 237 -7.83 20.54 18.50
C ASN A 237 -7.07 20.93 17.23
N TYR A 238 -5.88 20.36 17.01
CA TYR A 238 -5.07 20.61 15.83
C TYR A 238 -5.81 20.26 14.53
N ILE A 239 -6.43 19.08 14.46
CA ILE A 239 -7.22 18.65 13.28
C ILE A 239 -8.34 19.64 12.98
N LYS A 240 -9.01 20.13 14.03
CA LYS A 240 -10.12 21.10 13.91
C LYS A 240 -9.62 22.48 13.50
N GLU A 241 -8.60 23.02 14.16
CA GLU A 241 -8.08 24.37 13.93
C GLU A 241 -7.38 24.52 12.58
N LYS A 242 -6.71 23.46 12.10
CA LYS A 242 -6.07 23.43 10.79
C LYS A 242 -6.98 22.98 9.67
N GLU A 243 -8.26 22.72 9.96
CA GLU A 243 -9.26 22.28 8.98
C GLU A 243 -8.75 21.09 8.15
N ILE A 244 -8.17 20.09 8.82
CA ILE A 244 -7.63 18.89 8.16
C ILE A 244 -8.76 18.12 7.49
N SER A 245 -8.68 17.96 6.17
CA SER A 245 -9.71 17.28 5.36
C SER A 245 -9.32 15.85 4.96
N PHE A 246 -8.03 15.49 5.09
CA PHE A 246 -7.52 14.17 4.78
C PHE A 246 -6.44 13.71 5.78
N VAL A 247 -6.51 12.44 6.17
CA VAL A 247 -5.50 11.77 7.01
C VAL A 247 -5.03 10.46 6.38
N TYR A 248 -3.71 10.29 6.30
CA TYR A 248 -3.11 8.97 6.09
C TYR A 248 -2.49 8.47 7.40
N CYS A 249 -3.00 7.37 7.93
CA CYS A 249 -2.47 6.73 9.14
C CYS A 249 -1.61 5.52 8.77
N ALA A 250 -0.29 5.72 8.82
CA ALA A 250 0.72 4.69 8.63
C ALA A 250 1.00 4.00 9.98
N ALA A 251 0.13 3.06 10.37
CA ALA A 251 0.19 2.39 11.67
C ALA A 251 -0.43 0.99 11.67
N SER A 252 -0.41 0.32 12.83
CA SER A 252 -1.17 -0.92 13.07
C SER A 252 -2.68 -0.67 13.02
N VAL A 253 -3.47 -1.74 12.90
CA VAL A 253 -4.94 -1.66 12.85
C VAL A 253 -5.50 -1.01 14.12
N GLU A 254 -4.99 -1.37 15.29
CA GLU A 254 -5.43 -0.86 16.58
C GLU A 254 -5.17 0.64 16.69
N PHE A 255 -3.98 1.09 16.34
CA PHE A 255 -3.62 2.50 16.37
C PHE A 255 -4.47 3.29 15.35
N SER A 256 -4.66 2.76 14.14
CA SER A 256 -5.53 3.37 13.14
C SER A 256 -6.99 3.47 13.60
N ARG A 257 -7.51 2.52 14.40
CA ARG A 257 -8.85 2.65 15.03
C ARG A 257 -8.90 3.82 16.02
N GLN A 258 -7.84 4.05 16.81
CA GLN A 258 -7.79 5.19 17.72
C GLN A 258 -7.83 6.52 16.96
N ILE A 259 -7.02 6.65 15.90
CA ILE A 259 -7.03 7.84 15.03
C ILE A 259 -8.41 8.01 14.38
N MET A 260 -8.99 6.95 13.82
CA MET A 260 -10.35 6.99 13.24
C MET A 260 -11.39 7.52 14.23
N ASN A 261 -11.33 7.10 15.49
CA ASN A 261 -12.28 7.56 16.51
C ASN A 261 -12.13 9.06 16.81
N ILE A 262 -10.90 9.58 16.82
CA ILE A 262 -10.63 11.03 16.94
C ILE A 262 -11.22 11.77 15.75
N LEU A 263 -10.91 11.31 14.52
CA LEU A 263 -11.45 11.92 13.29
C LEU A 263 -12.97 11.95 13.30
N ASN A 264 -13.63 10.83 13.64
CA ASN A 264 -15.08 10.73 13.71
C ASN A 264 -15.71 11.65 14.77
N SER A 265 -14.94 12.03 15.79
CA SER A 265 -15.36 12.96 16.84
C SER A 265 -15.20 14.43 16.40
N VAL A 266 -14.26 14.71 15.48
CA VAL A 266 -14.09 16.03 14.86
C VAL A 266 -15.10 16.22 13.73
N ASP A 267 -14.99 15.39 12.69
CA ASP A 267 -15.90 15.32 11.55
C ASP A 267 -15.75 13.97 10.83
N LYS A 268 -16.88 13.26 10.65
CA LYS A 268 -16.95 11.97 9.96
C LYS A 268 -16.61 12.06 8.46
N ASN A 269 -16.64 13.26 7.87
CA ASN A 269 -16.33 13.48 6.47
C ASN A 269 -14.83 13.56 6.17
N ILE A 270 -13.97 13.75 7.19
CA ILE A 270 -12.51 13.77 7.01
C ILE A 270 -12.09 12.46 6.36
N LYS A 271 -11.45 12.50 5.20
CA LYS A 271 -11.05 11.28 4.49
C LYS A 271 -9.93 10.56 5.24
N LEU A 272 -9.96 9.22 5.23
CA LEU A 272 -8.99 8.40 5.93
C LEU A 272 -8.41 7.32 5.00
N SER A 273 -7.09 7.26 4.91
CA SER A 273 -6.34 6.16 4.33
C SER A 273 -5.48 5.47 5.39
N ILE A 274 -5.25 4.16 5.26
CA ILE A 274 -4.46 3.37 6.22
C ILE A 274 -3.55 2.37 5.52
N SER A 275 -2.46 1.96 6.17
CA SER A 275 -1.63 0.85 5.70
C SER A 275 -2.42 -0.45 5.63
N ASN A 276 -2.22 -1.24 4.57
CA ASN A 276 -2.72 -2.59 4.49
C ASN A 276 -1.74 -3.56 5.17
N ASN A 277 -2.00 -3.88 6.43
CA ASN A 277 -1.17 -4.77 7.23
C ASN A 277 -1.58 -6.25 7.14
N ASN A 278 -2.46 -6.61 6.19
CA ASN A 278 -2.91 -7.99 6.06
C ASN A 278 -1.80 -8.91 5.57
N LEU A 279 -1.92 -10.19 5.91
CA LEU A 279 -1.00 -11.21 5.41
C LEU A 279 -1.10 -11.30 3.87
N ILE A 280 0.03 -11.22 3.20
CA ILE A 280 0.13 -11.34 1.74
C ILE A 280 1.07 -12.49 1.41
N CYS A 281 0.62 -13.41 0.55
CA CYS A 281 1.41 -14.55 0.08
C CYS A 281 1.68 -14.45 -1.43
N CYS A 282 0.68 -14.64 -2.29
CA CYS A 282 0.89 -14.53 -3.74
C CYS A 282 0.81 -13.10 -4.30
N GLY A 283 0.13 -12.18 -3.61
CA GLY A 283 -0.23 -10.85 -4.15
C GLY A 283 -1.25 -10.86 -5.31
N GLU A 284 -1.57 -12.04 -5.87
CA GLU A 284 -2.45 -12.21 -7.03
C GLU A 284 -3.92 -12.50 -6.69
N GLY A 285 -4.26 -12.61 -5.41
CA GLY A 285 -5.62 -12.94 -4.96
C GLY A 285 -6.00 -14.41 -5.19
N ILE A 286 -5.08 -15.26 -5.62
CA ILE A 286 -5.36 -16.66 -5.98
C ILE A 286 -5.31 -17.57 -4.75
N CYS A 287 -4.23 -17.51 -3.95
CA CYS A 287 -3.98 -18.45 -2.85
C CYS A 287 -4.93 -18.34 -1.62
N GLY A 288 -5.70 -17.25 -1.52
CA GLY A 288 -6.60 -17.02 -0.38
C GLY A 288 -5.96 -16.55 0.93
N ALA A 289 -4.62 -16.48 1.03
CA ALA A 289 -3.94 -16.11 2.27
C ALA A 289 -4.27 -14.69 2.80
N CYS A 290 -4.61 -13.77 1.89
CA CYS A 290 -4.99 -12.40 2.24
C CYS A 290 -6.49 -12.21 2.50
N ILE A 291 -7.26 -13.31 2.60
CA ILE A 291 -8.70 -13.22 2.82
C ILE A 291 -8.96 -12.80 4.25
N VAL A 292 -9.73 -11.73 4.41
CA VAL A 292 -10.30 -11.31 5.69
C VAL A 292 -11.81 -11.37 5.63
N ASP A 293 -12.44 -11.57 6.77
CA ASP A 293 -13.90 -11.46 6.91
C ASP A 293 -14.24 -10.04 7.35
N LEU A 294 -15.02 -9.32 6.52
CA LEU A 294 -15.60 -8.03 6.87
C LEU A 294 -17.11 -8.20 6.87
N ASN A 295 -17.70 -8.27 8.07
CA ASN A 295 -19.14 -8.39 8.25
C ASN A 295 -19.79 -9.56 7.48
N GLY A 296 -19.19 -10.76 7.55
CA GLY A 296 -19.65 -11.97 6.88
C GLY A 296 -19.21 -12.09 5.42
N LYS A 297 -18.48 -11.10 4.89
CA LYS A 297 -17.97 -11.12 3.52
C LYS A 297 -16.47 -11.38 3.48
N LYS A 298 -16.08 -12.42 2.75
CA LYS A 298 -14.68 -12.75 2.47
C LYS A 298 -14.09 -11.80 1.43
N VAL A 299 -13.07 -11.04 1.80
CA VAL A 299 -12.43 -10.02 0.95
C VAL A 299 -10.96 -10.36 0.69
N LYS A 300 -10.54 -10.41 -0.58
CA LYS A 300 -9.15 -10.63 -0.99
C LYS A 300 -8.35 -9.32 -0.91
N THR A 301 -7.77 -9.04 0.25
CA THR A 301 -7.13 -7.74 0.57
C THR A 301 -5.83 -7.43 -0.18
N CYS A 302 -5.23 -8.34 -0.94
CA CYS A 302 -4.10 -8.00 -1.82
C CYS A 302 -4.55 -7.36 -3.15
N LYS A 303 -5.85 -7.39 -3.47
CA LYS A 303 -6.43 -6.85 -4.72
C LYS A 303 -7.54 -5.82 -4.45
N ALA A 304 -8.34 -6.02 -3.41
CA ALA A 304 -9.49 -5.17 -3.11
C ALA A 304 -9.07 -3.86 -2.46
N GLN A 305 -9.51 -2.73 -3.02
CA GLN A 305 -9.51 -1.44 -2.34
C GLN A 305 -10.78 -1.32 -1.51
N ILE A 306 -10.60 -1.05 -0.23
CA ILE A 306 -11.64 -1.03 0.80
C ILE A 306 -11.64 0.37 1.41
N ASP A 307 -12.81 0.88 1.78
CA ASP A 307 -12.88 2.09 2.59
C ASP A 307 -12.22 1.84 3.95
N SER A 308 -11.33 2.74 4.36
CA SER A 308 -10.53 2.53 5.58
C SER A 308 -11.41 2.45 6.83
N ARG A 309 -12.50 3.22 6.91
CA ARG A 309 -13.39 3.17 8.08
C ARG A 309 -14.19 1.88 8.10
N GLU A 310 -14.68 1.45 6.95
CA GLU A 310 -15.37 0.17 6.80
C GLU A 310 -14.45 -1.00 7.20
N TYR A 311 -13.19 -0.99 6.75
CA TYR A 311 -12.19 -1.96 7.15
C TYR A 311 -11.98 -1.96 8.67
N LEU A 312 -11.65 -0.81 9.27
CA LEU A 312 -11.34 -0.71 10.70
C LEU A 312 -12.51 -1.06 11.62
N THR A 313 -13.74 -0.84 11.16
CA THR A 313 -14.98 -1.15 11.90
C THR A 313 -15.27 -2.64 11.93
N HIS A 314 -14.96 -3.36 10.85
CA HIS A 314 -15.38 -4.76 10.68
C HIS A 314 -14.27 -5.79 10.78
N ILE A 315 -13.01 -5.39 10.56
CA ILE A 315 -11.88 -6.27 10.81
C ILE A 315 -11.85 -6.63 12.28
N LYS A 316 -11.55 -7.90 12.60
CA LYS A 316 -11.33 -8.35 13.97
C LYS A 316 -9.91 -8.02 14.38
#